data_AF-A0A1J3K8C8-F1
#
_entry.id   AF-A0A1J3K8C8-F1
#
_cell.length_a   1.000
_cell.length_b   1.000
_cell.length_c   1.000
_cell.angle_alpha   90.00
_cell.angle_beta   90.00
_cell.angle_gamma   90.00
#
_symmetry.space_group_name_H-M   'P 1'
#
loop_
_entity.id
_entity.type
_entity.pdbx_description
1 polymer ?
#
loop_
_entity_poly.entity_id
_entity_poly.type
_entity_poly.pdbx_seq_one_letter_code
_entity_poly.pdbx_strand_id
1 'polypeptide(L)'
;ISKNGLDFIGINQYSGRYVKDCLHSKCEPGKGGSRAEGFVNSGALKDGLALGEPTGISWLNVYPEGMEKVLMYATERYKNIPLYITENGYGENNTGASLNDHRRIKFMSS
;
A
#
# COMPACT_ATOMS: atom_id res chain seq x y z
N ILE A 1 -16.86 24.79 15.68
CA ILE A 1 -15.79 23.76 15.62
C ILE A 1 -16.49 22.43 15.37
N SER A 2 -16.22 21.77 14.24
CA SER A 2 -16.79 20.45 13.91
C SER A 2 -16.51 19.48 15.07
N LYS A 3 -17.52 18.74 15.53
CA LYS A 3 -17.39 17.78 16.64
C LYS A 3 -16.38 16.65 16.37
N ASN A 4 -15.84 16.54 15.14
CA ASN A 4 -14.94 15.47 14.70
C ASN A 4 -13.56 15.95 14.19
N GLY A 5 -13.21 17.23 14.29
CA GLY A 5 -11.84 17.74 14.07
C GLY A 5 -11.19 17.56 12.68
N LEU A 6 -11.85 16.90 11.73
CA LEU A 6 -11.35 16.65 10.38
C LEU A 6 -12.37 17.09 9.33
N ASP A 7 -11.90 17.80 8.32
CA ASP A 7 -12.71 18.22 7.17
C ASP A 7 -12.69 17.19 6.03
N PHE A 8 -11.58 16.44 5.89
CA PHE A 8 -11.42 15.33 4.94
C PHE A 8 -10.26 14.41 5.36
N ILE A 9 -10.13 13.26 4.70
CA ILE A 9 -9.00 12.33 4.82
C ILE A 9 -8.36 12.15 3.44
N GLY A 10 -7.05 12.41 3.36
CA GLY A 10 -6.22 12.10 2.18
C GLY A 10 -5.54 10.74 2.33
N ILE A 11 -5.54 9.95 1.25
CA ILE A 11 -4.92 8.62 1.20
C ILE A 11 -3.89 8.59 0.07
N ASN A 12 -2.63 8.34 0.44
CA ASN A 12 -1.55 8.02 -0.49
C ASN A 12 -1.46 6.49 -0.60
N GLN A 13 -2.01 5.93 -1.67
CA GLN A 13 -2.11 4.48 -1.84
C GLN A 13 -1.48 4.06 -3.15
N TYR A 14 -0.44 3.24 -3.04
CA TYR A 14 0.39 2.84 -4.18
C TYR A 14 0.47 1.33 -4.37
N SER A 15 0.39 0.55 -3.29
CA SER A 15 0.68 -0.88 -3.32
C SER A 15 0.08 -1.61 -2.10
N GLY A 16 0.21 -2.93 -2.08
CA GLY A 16 -0.15 -3.79 -0.95
C GLY A 16 1.06 -4.54 -0.40
N ARG A 17 0.88 -5.21 0.74
CA ARG A 17 1.86 -6.12 1.32
C ARG A 17 1.19 -7.35 1.90
N TYR A 18 1.91 -8.46 1.89
CA TYR A 18 1.56 -9.57 2.76
C TYR A 18 1.91 -9.22 4.20
N VAL A 19 1.11 -9.73 5.13
CA VAL A 19 1.28 -9.54 6.58
C VAL A 19 1.25 -10.89 7.27
N LYS A 20 2.16 -11.08 8.23
CA LYS A 20 2.22 -12.23 9.13
C LYS A 20 2.13 -11.73 10.56
N ASP A 21 1.25 -12.33 11.33
CA ASP A 21 1.15 -12.12 12.78
C ASP A 21 2.47 -12.47 13.47
N CYS A 22 2.94 -11.60 14.35
CA CYS A 22 4.07 -11.83 15.25
C CYS A 22 3.70 -11.55 16.71
N LEU A 23 2.42 -11.31 17.02
CA LEU A 23 1.94 -11.14 18.39
C LEU A 23 1.68 -12.50 19.04
N HIS A 24 1.03 -13.40 18.30
CA HIS A 24 0.67 -14.73 18.79
C HIS A 24 1.43 -15.86 18.08
N SER A 25 2.17 -15.54 17.02
CA SER A 25 2.92 -16.50 16.22
C SER A 25 4.42 -16.28 16.27
N LYS A 26 5.20 -17.35 16.00
CA LYS A 26 6.66 -17.25 15.90
C LYS A 26 7.07 -16.47 14.66
N CYS A 27 7.84 -15.40 14.88
CA CYS A 27 8.53 -14.64 13.85
C CYS A 27 10.04 -14.67 14.08
N GLU A 28 10.79 -14.54 12.99
CA GLU A 28 12.24 -14.40 13.07
C GLU A 28 12.61 -13.14 13.86
N PRO A 29 13.71 -13.17 14.64
CA PRO A 29 14.21 -11.98 15.33
C PRO A 29 14.43 -10.82 14.34
N GLY A 30 13.93 -9.62 14.68
CA GLY A 30 14.08 -8.43 13.86
C GLY A 30 12.75 -7.74 13.54
N LYS A 31 12.50 -7.46 12.25
CA LYS A 31 11.36 -6.66 11.78
C LYS A 31 10.03 -7.24 12.23
N GLY A 32 9.19 -6.38 12.81
CA GLY A 32 7.85 -6.77 13.27
C GLY A 32 7.84 -7.47 14.63
N GLY A 33 8.96 -7.53 15.34
CA GLY A 33 9.07 -8.15 16.66
C GLY A 33 8.73 -7.24 17.83
N SER A 34 8.43 -5.97 17.58
CA SER A 34 8.18 -4.97 18.62
C SER A 34 6.76 -4.39 18.58
N ARG A 35 6.33 -3.85 19.72
CA ARG A 35 5.05 -3.12 19.84
C ARG A 35 5.00 -1.89 18.94
N ALA A 36 6.14 -1.21 18.77
CA ALA A 36 6.24 -0.03 17.89
C ALA A 36 6.01 -0.40 16.41
N GLU A 37 6.38 -1.63 16.02
CA GLU A 37 6.12 -2.18 14.69
C GLU A 37 4.78 -2.93 14.61
N GLY A 38 3.96 -2.87 15.66
CA GLY A 38 2.64 -3.49 15.71
C GLY A 38 2.64 -5.01 15.84
N PHE A 39 3.79 -5.64 16.13
CA PHE A 39 3.93 -7.10 16.12
C PHE A 39 3.49 -7.76 14.81
N VAL A 40 3.84 -7.15 13.67
CA VAL A 40 3.54 -7.66 12.32
C VAL A 40 4.79 -7.67 11.47
N ASN A 41 5.09 -8.83 10.87
CA ASN A 41 6.08 -8.92 9.80
C ASN A 41 5.37 -8.73 8.46
N SER A 42 5.79 -7.73 7.69
CA SER A 42 5.21 -7.42 6.39
C SER A 42 6.23 -7.43 5.27
N GLY A 43 5.81 -7.86 4.08
CA GLY A 43 6.71 -8.00 2.95
C GLY A 43 5.99 -8.07 1.61
N ALA A 44 6.78 -7.92 0.54
CA ALA A 44 6.33 -8.08 -0.83
C ALA A 44 6.10 -9.55 -1.22
N LEU A 45 6.73 -10.48 -0.51
CA LEU A 45 6.74 -11.91 -0.83
C LEU A 45 6.02 -12.73 0.24
N LYS A 46 5.30 -13.77 -0.19
CA LYS A 46 4.81 -14.86 0.64
C LYS A 46 5.24 -16.18 -0.01
N ASP A 47 6.05 -16.97 0.70
CA ASP A 47 6.56 -18.26 0.20
C ASP A 47 7.26 -18.15 -1.17
N GLY A 48 7.98 -17.04 -1.39
CA GLY A 48 8.66 -16.72 -2.65
C GLY A 48 7.78 -16.08 -3.72
N LEU A 49 6.45 -16.01 -3.52
CA LEU A 49 5.51 -15.41 -4.45
C LEU A 49 5.31 -13.92 -4.15
N ALA A 50 5.50 -13.07 -5.16
CA ALA A 50 5.28 -11.64 -5.04
C ALA A 50 3.78 -11.29 -5.03
N LEU A 51 3.40 -10.32 -4.20
CA LEU A 51 2.09 -9.70 -4.29
C LEU A 51 2.07 -8.80 -5.52
N GLY A 52 1.53 -9.31 -6.62
CA GLY A 52 1.44 -8.57 -7.88
C GLY A 52 2.78 -8.37 -8.59
N GLU A 53 2.77 -7.59 -9.67
CA GLU A 53 3.95 -7.34 -10.50
C GLU A 53 4.89 -6.32 -9.83
N PRO A 54 6.18 -6.63 -9.59
CA PRO A 54 7.14 -5.65 -9.08
C PRO A 54 7.38 -4.50 -10.05
N THR A 55 7.58 -3.29 -9.53
CA THR A 55 7.93 -2.11 -10.35
C THR A 55 9.43 -1.82 -10.32
N GLY A 56 9.86 -0.68 -10.90
CA GLY A 56 11.24 -0.22 -10.76
C GLY A 56 11.61 0.30 -9.37
N ILE A 57 10.63 0.38 -8.47
CA ILE A 57 10.81 0.84 -7.09
C ILE A 57 10.60 -0.36 -6.15
N SER A 58 11.62 -0.67 -5.34
CA SER A 58 11.72 -1.92 -4.58
C SER A 58 10.59 -2.18 -3.57
N TRP A 59 9.87 -1.15 -3.15
CA TRP A 59 8.76 -1.27 -2.21
C TRP A 59 7.38 -1.23 -2.89
N LEU A 60 7.33 -1.04 -4.21
CA LEU A 60 6.12 -0.91 -5.01
C LEU A 60 5.91 -2.16 -5.87
N ASN A 61 4.80 -2.84 -5.61
CA ASN A 61 4.23 -3.83 -6.52
C ASN A 61 2.85 -3.37 -7.00
N VAL A 62 2.49 -3.75 -8.23
CA VAL A 62 1.18 -3.48 -8.82
C VAL A 62 0.14 -4.39 -8.18
N TYR A 63 -0.74 -3.82 -7.37
CA TYR A 63 -1.84 -4.53 -6.72
C TYR A 63 -3.08 -3.62 -6.59
N PRO A 64 -3.80 -3.35 -7.70
CA PRO A 64 -4.90 -2.39 -7.75
C PRO A 64 -6.06 -2.75 -6.81
N GLU A 65 -6.31 -4.04 -6.56
CA GLU A 65 -7.34 -4.52 -5.63
C GLU A 65 -7.08 -4.06 -4.19
N GLY A 66 -5.82 -3.71 -3.86
CA GLY A 66 -5.48 -3.10 -2.58
C GLY A 66 -6.10 -1.71 -2.39
N MET A 67 -6.23 -0.92 -3.46
CA MET A 67 -6.84 0.41 -3.42
C MET A 67 -8.29 0.34 -2.99
N GLU A 68 -9.09 -0.50 -3.66
CA GLU A 68 -10.50 -0.68 -3.34
C GLU A 68 -10.69 -1.10 -1.88
N LYS A 69 -9.92 -2.09 -1.40
CA LYS A 69 -10.01 -2.57 -0.01
C LYS A 69 -9.70 -1.48 1.01
N VAL A 70 -8.68 -0.66 0.76
CA VAL A 70 -8.31 0.46 1.65
C VAL A 70 -9.40 1.52 1.67
N LEU A 71 -9.95 1.89 0.51
CA LEU A 71 -11.00 2.90 0.40
C LEU A 71 -12.31 2.44 1.04
N MET A 72 -12.70 1.19 0.83
CA MET A 72 -13.88 0.58 1.45
C MET A 72 -13.73 0.57 2.98
N TYR A 73 -12.59 0.09 3.49
CA TYR A 73 -12.31 0.10 4.92
C TYR A 73 -12.36 1.51 5.52
N ALA A 74 -11.69 2.48 4.88
CA ALA A 74 -11.67 3.86 5.35
C ALA A 74 -13.07 4.47 5.37
N THR A 75 -13.87 4.22 4.33
CA THR A 75 -15.26 4.70 4.21
C THR A 75 -16.14 4.15 5.33
N GLU A 76 -16.03 2.85 5.62
CA GLU A 76 -16.80 2.21 6.68
C GLU A 76 -16.37 2.68 8.07
N ARG A 77 -15.06 2.88 8.27
CA ARG A 77 -14.45 3.23 9.57
C ARG A 77 -14.60 4.71 9.93
N TYR A 78 -14.56 5.60 8.94
CA TYR A 78 -14.59 7.05 9.08
C TYR A 78 -15.81 7.65 8.35
N LYS A 79 -16.99 7.19 8.76
CA LYS A 79 -18.27 7.61 8.17
C LYS A 79 -18.42 9.13 8.17
N ASN A 80 -18.99 9.65 7.09
CA ASN A 80 -19.31 11.07 6.90
C ASN A 80 -18.10 12.01 6.87
N ILE A 81 -16.89 11.51 6.62
CA ILE A 81 -15.71 12.33 6.31
C ILE A 81 -15.34 12.08 4.84
N PRO A 82 -15.26 13.12 4.00
CA PRO A 82 -14.81 12.99 2.61
C PRO A 82 -13.43 12.34 2.51
N LEU A 83 -13.27 11.43 1.55
CA LEU A 83 -12.03 10.72 1.25
C LEU A 83 -11.49 11.14 -0.11
N TYR A 84 -10.19 11.39 -0.19
CA TYR A 84 -9.50 11.71 -1.43
C TYR A 84 -8.27 10.81 -1.59
N ILE A 85 -8.07 10.27 -2.80
CA ILE A 85 -6.76 9.72 -3.17
C ILE A 85 -5.88 10.93 -3.44
N THR A 86 -4.91 11.16 -2.56
CA THR A 86 -4.00 12.30 -2.67
C THR A 86 -2.75 11.95 -3.48
N GLU A 87 -2.35 10.67 -3.47
CA GLU A 87 -1.26 10.18 -4.30
C GLU A 87 -1.49 8.73 -4.75
N ASN A 88 -1.15 8.47 -6.01
CA ASN A 88 -1.04 7.16 -6.63
C ASN A 88 -0.11 7.26 -7.85
N GLY A 89 0.64 6.19 -8.15
CA GLY A 89 1.54 6.23 -9.30
C GLY A 89 2.43 5.00 -9.46
N TYR A 90 3.14 4.97 -10.58
CA TYR A 90 4.04 3.89 -10.98
C TYR A 90 5.46 4.42 -11.20
N GLY A 91 6.43 3.81 -10.51
CA GLY A 91 7.84 4.12 -10.66
C GLY A 91 8.54 3.18 -11.65
N GLU A 92 9.18 3.77 -12.67
CA GLU A 92 9.95 3.03 -13.68
C GLU A 92 11.40 2.80 -13.22
N ASN A 93 12.05 1.80 -13.81
CA ASN A 93 13.49 1.58 -13.59
C ASN A 93 14.31 2.67 -14.29
N ASN A 94 15.35 3.15 -13.60
CA ASN A 94 16.09 4.37 -13.96
C ASN A 94 17.05 4.21 -15.16
N THR A 95 16.79 3.30 -16.10
CA THR A 95 17.70 2.98 -17.22
C THR A 95 17.60 3.97 -18.39
N GLY A 96 17.28 5.23 -18.12
CA GLY A 96 17.12 6.30 -19.11
C GLY A 96 15.70 6.86 -19.12
N ALA A 97 15.57 8.17 -19.28
CA ALA A 97 14.28 8.85 -19.39
C ALA A 97 13.62 8.51 -20.74
N SER A 98 12.91 7.38 -20.78
CA SER A 98 12.03 7.02 -21.89
C SER A 98 10.65 7.64 -21.67
N LEU A 99 10.12 8.32 -22.70
CA LEU A 99 8.72 8.75 -22.71
C LEU A 99 7.75 7.61 -23.04
N ASN A 100 8.27 6.44 -23.40
CA ASN A 100 7.45 5.26 -23.66
C ASN A 100 7.18 4.49 -22.35
N ASP A 101 6.18 4.94 -21.59
CA ASP A 101 5.85 4.50 -20.23
C ASP A 101 4.55 3.66 -20.17
N HIS A 102 4.39 2.71 -21.10
CA HIS A 102 3.21 1.85 -21.19
C HIS A 102 2.83 1.15 -19.87
N ARG A 103 3.79 0.85 -19.00
CA ARG A 103 3.52 0.22 -17.69
C ARG A 103 2.83 1.19 -16.74
N ARG A 104 3.27 2.45 -16.70
CA ARG A 104 2.57 3.51 -15.95
C ARG A 104 1.16 3.71 -16.48
N ILE A 105 0.98 3.78 -17.80
CA ILE A 105 -0.35 3.93 -18.42
C ILE A 105 -1.26 2.77 -18.00
N LYS A 106 -0.76 1.53 -18.07
CA LYS A 106 -1.50 0.34 -17.67
C LYS A 106 -1.87 0.37 -16.18
N PHE A 107 -0.93 0.78 -15.31
CA PHE A 107 -1.19 0.93 -13.87
C PHE A 107 -2.25 1.99 -13.56
N MET A 108 -2.22 3.14 -14.23
CA MET A 108 -3.24 4.19 -14.01
C MET A 108 -4.62 3.81 -14.56
N SER A 109 -4.69 2.80 -15.43
CA SER A 109 -5.91 2.31 -16.06
C SER A 109 -6.46 1.03 -15.43
N SER A 110 -5.75 0.47 -14.44
CA SER A 110 -6.10 -0.80 -13.78
C SER A 110 -7.12 -0.63 -12.67
#